data_AF-A0A944WGB2-F1
#
_entry.id   AF-A0A944WGB2-F1
#
_cell.length_a   1.000
_cell.length_b   1.000
_cell.length_c   1.000
_cell.angle_alpha   90.00
_cell.angle_beta   90.00
_cell.angle_gamma   90.00
#
_symmetry.space_group_name_H-M   'P 1'
#
loop_
_entity.id
_entity.type
_entity.pdbx_description
1 polymer ?
#
loop_
_entity_poly.entity_id
_entity_poly.type
_entity_poly.pdbx_seq_one_letter_code
_entity_poly.pdbx_strand_id
1 'polypeptide(L)'
;MTTDLPTLSDQQIVNLRPDRNSVDPSKPYAFMVEDECSASGELTKVATLFLTSSECAFRCTMCDLWKNTLEQPVESGAIGKQIRWALNELEIDL
;
A
#
# COMPACT_ATOMS: atom_id res chain seq x y z
N MET A 1 1.80 -25.32 24.07
CA MET A 1 1.89 -24.90 22.66
C MET A 1 0.76 -25.59 21.92
N THR A 2 -0.10 -24.85 21.24
CA THR A 2 -1.20 -25.42 20.43
C THR A 2 -0.60 -25.99 19.15
N THR A 3 -0.66 -27.31 18.97
CA THR A 3 -0.10 -27.99 17.78
C THR A 3 -1.16 -28.29 16.72
N ASP A 4 -2.42 -27.96 17.00
CA ASP A 4 -3.56 -28.21 16.13
C ASP A 4 -4.21 -26.87 15.75
N LEU A 5 -3.57 -26.17 14.81
CA LEU A 5 -4.10 -24.95 14.23
C LEU A 5 -4.91 -25.30 12.97
N PRO A 6 -6.07 -24.65 12.75
CA PRO A 6 -6.85 -24.89 11.54
C PRO A 6 -6.07 -24.46 10.30
N THR A 7 -6.14 -25.28 9.26
CA THR A 7 -5.66 -24.87 7.92
C THR A 7 -6.75 -24.06 7.24
N LEU A 8 -6.44 -22.82 6.85
CA LEU A 8 -7.35 -21.95 6.11
C LEU A 8 -6.86 -21.80 4.67
N SER A 9 -7.79 -21.86 3.72
CA SER A 9 -7.52 -21.51 2.32
C SER A 9 -7.57 -19.99 2.10
N ASP A 10 -6.89 -19.51 1.07
CA ASP A 10 -6.95 -18.12 0.62
C ASP A 10 -8.40 -17.64 0.42
N GLN A 11 -9.26 -18.48 -0.16
CA GLN A 11 -10.65 -18.11 -0.42
C GLN A 11 -11.42 -17.89 0.88
N GLN A 12 -11.21 -18.75 1.89
CA GLN A 12 -11.82 -18.57 3.20
C GLN A 12 -11.37 -17.28 3.85
N ILE A 13 -10.09 -16.92 3.72
CA ILE A 13 -9.54 -15.67 4.25
C ILE A 13 -10.13 -14.46 3.52
N VAL A 14 -10.16 -14.47 2.19
CA VAL A 14 -10.70 -13.34 1.38
C VAL A 14 -12.18 -13.12 1.68
N ASN A 15 -12.97 -14.18 1.87
CA ASN A 15 -14.39 -14.09 2.19
C ASN A 15 -14.70 -13.46 3.56
N LEU A 16 -13.69 -13.33 4.45
CA LEU A 16 -13.85 -12.66 5.74
C LEU A 16 -13.65 -11.14 5.66
N ARG A 17 -13.28 -10.62 4.49
CA ARG A 17 -12.97 -9.21 4.30
C ARG A 17 -14.18 -8.45 3.73
N PRO A 18 -14.35 -7.18 4.10
CA PRO A 18 -15.22 -6.26 3.36
C PRO A 18 -14.76 -6.05 1.91
N ASP A 19 -15.56 -5.30 1.16
CA ASP A 19 -15.20 -4.87 -0.20
C ASP A 19 -13.96 -3.96 -0.22
N ARG A 20 -13.23 -4.00 -1.33
CA ARG A 20 -12.09 -3.10 -1.59
C ARG A 20 -12.59 -1.67 -1.86
N ASN A 21 -11.73 -0.71 -1.58
CA ASN A 21 -11.94 0.67 -2.03
C ASN A 21 -11.67 0.77 -3.54
N SER A 22 -12.37 1.69 -4.21
CA SER A 22 -12.06 2.05 -5.58
C SER A 22 -10.85 2.99 -5.61
N VAL A 23 -9.83 2.63 -6.41
CA VAL A 23 -8.57 3.37 -6.54
C VAL A 23 -8.21 3.53 -8.02
N ASP A 24 -7.56 4.65 -8.36
CA ASP A 24 -7.12 4.95 -9.72
C ASP A 24 -5.75 4.26 -10.00
N PRO A 25 -5.65 3.36 -11.00
CA PRO A 25 -4.39 2.68 -11.34
C PRO A 25 -3.26 3.62 -11.75
N SER A 26 -3.58 4.85 -12.16
CA SER A 26 -2.61 5.82 -12.65
C SER A 26 -2.03 6.73 -11.58
N LYS A 27 -2.54 6.68 -10.34
CA LYS A 27 -2.16 7.57 -9.24
C LYS A 27 -1.91 6.81 -7.92
N PRO A 28 -1.06 7.33 -7.01
CA PRO A 28 -1.05 6.83 -5.65
C PRO A 28 -2.42 7.05 -5.00
N TYR A 29 -2.87 6.13 -4.16
CA TYR A 29 -4.17 6.28 -3.49
C TYR A 29 -4.10 7.29 -2.33
N ALA A 30 -2.89 7.53 -1.80
CA ALA A 30 -2.61 8.57 -0.81
C ALA A 30 -1.12 8.95 -0.84
N PHE A 31 -0.80 10.10 -0.28
CA PHE A 31 0.57 10.56 -0.08
C PHE A 31 0.57 11.63 1.03
N MET A 32 1.64 11.71 1.81
CA MET A 32 1.77 12.67 2.90
C MET A 32 3.24 13.00 3.21
N VAL A 33 3.46 14.09 3.93
CA VAL A 33 4.76 14.44 4.50
C VAL A 33 4.64 14.47 6.01
N GLU A 34 5.48 13.69 6.67
CA GLU A 34 5.55 13.60 8.13
C GLU A 34 6.96 13.96 8.61
N ASP A 35 7.07 14.41 9.85
CA ASP A 35 8.36 14.61 10.49
C ASP A 35 8.76 13.27 11.17
N GLU A 36 9.80 12.61 10.67
CA GLU A 36 10.30 11.32 11.18
C GLU A 36 11.74 11.43 11.70
N CYS A 37 12.13 10.51 12.59
CA CYS A 37 13.49 10.45 13.13
C CYS A 37 14.44 9.76 12.14
N SER A 38 15.49 10.45 11.74
CA SER A 38 16.55 9.91 10.88
C SER A 38 17.42 8.90 11.64
N ALA A 39 18.29 8.19 10.90
CA ALA A 39 19.27 7.29 11.50
C ALA A 39 20.27 7.99 12.45
N SER A 40 20.45 9.30 12.35
CA SER A 40 21.27 10.11 13.27
C SER A 40 20.51 10.61 14.50
N GLY A 41 19.20 10.36 14.61
CA GLY A 41 18.37 10.87 15.70
C GLY A 41 17.78 12.26 15.45
N GLU A 42 17.92 12.80 14.24
CA GLU A 42 17.42 14.13 13.87
C GLU A 42 16.03 14.03 13.26
N LEU A 43 15.17 15.01 13.54
CA LEU A 43 13.86 15.10 12.94
C LEU A 43 13.98 15.60 11.48
N THR A 44 13.48 14.83 10.52
CA THR A 44 13.50 15.17 9.10
C THR A 44 12.12 15.02 8.48
N LYS A 45 11.83 15.83 7.46
CA LYS A 45 10.64 15.65 6.63
C LYS A 45 10.80 14.40 5.75
N VAL A 46 9.82 13.51 5.80
CA VAL A 46 9.75 12.27 5.01
C VAL A 46 8.46 12.27 4.22
N ALA A 47 8.58 12.09 2.91
CA ALA A 47 7.44 11.89 2.02
C ALA A 47 7.08 10.40 1.96
N THR A 48 5.88 10.05 2.42
CA THR A 48 5.34 8.70 2.36
C THR A 48 4.32 8.61 1.24
N LEU A 49 4.57 7.75 0.24
CA LEU A 49 3.71 7.56 -0.92
C LEU A 49 3.01 6.20 -0.85
N PHE A 50 1.69 6.20 -0.89
CA PHE A 50 0.89 4.98 -0.88
C PHE A 50 0.48 4.61 -2.30
N LEU A 51 1.28 3.77 -2.92
CA LEU A 51 1.16 3.40 -4.33
C LEU A 51 -0.04 2.46 -4.57
N THR A 52 -0.71 2.64 -5.70
CA THR A 52 -1.80 1.78 -6.16
C THR A 52 -1.23 0.63 -6.99
N SER A 53 -1.38 -0.61 -6.51
CA SER A 53 -0.90 -1.82 -7.20
C SER A 53 -1.84 -3.00 -6.93
N SER A 54 -1.51 -4.18 -7.45
CA SER A 54 -2.23 -5.41 -7.13
C SER A 54 -2.08 -5.82 -5.67
N GLU A 55 -3.08 -6.52 -5.15
CA GLU A 55 -3.06 -7.09 -3.80
C GLU A 55 -1.81 -7.97 -3.55
N CYS A 56 -1.31 -7.95 -2.30
CA CYS A 56 -0.26 -8.87 -1.84
C CYS A 56 -0.69 -10.35 -1.95
N ALA A 57 0.19 -11.19 -2.51
CA ALA A 57 -0.07 -12.62 -2.72
C ALA A 57 -0.34 -13.42 -1.43
N PHE A 58 0.06 -12.92 -0.25
CA PHE A 58 -0.17 -13.60 1.03
C PHE A 58 -1.62 -13.58 1.50
N ARG A 59 -2.46 -12.67 0.99
CA ARG A 59 -3.88 -12.60 1.31
C ARG A 59 -4.16 -12.68 2.83
N CYS A 60 -3.58 -11.80 3.66
CA CYS A 60 -3.85 -11.78 5.11
C CYS A 60 -5.20 -11.12 5.47
N THR A 61 -5.92 -11.59 6.50
CA THR A 61 -7.11 -10.90 7.07
C THR A 61 -6.74 -9.69 7.94
N MET A 62 -5.58 -9.73 8.60
CA MET A 62 -5.16 -8.74 9.60
C MET A 62 -4.50 -7.51 8.99
N CYS A 63 -4.10 -7.60 7.73
CA CYS A 63 -3.42 -6.54 7.02
C CYS A 63 -4.44 -5.72 6.24
N ASP A 64 -4.39 -4.41 6.28
CA ASP A 64 -5.24 -3.53 5.48
C ASP A 64 -4.67 -3.24 4.08
N LEU A 65 -3.50 -3.80 3.75
CA LEU A 65 -2.85 -3.65 2.45
C LEU A 65 -3.68 -4.23 1.28
N TRP A 66 -4.78 -4.93 1.52
CA TRP A 66 -5.73 -5.33 0.46
C TRP A 66 -6.77 -4.23 0.15
N LYS A 67 -7.02 -3.28 1.06
CA LYS A 67 -8.16 -2.34 0.94
C LYS A 67 -8.03 -1.40 -0.25
N ASN A 68 -6.84 -0.85 -0.47
CA ASN A 68 -6.56 0.13 -1.53
C ASN A 68 -5.70 -0.49 -2.65
N THR A 69 -6.10 -1.67 -3.11
CA THR A 69 -5.38 -2.41 -4.17
C THR A 69 -6.29 -2.85 -5.29
N LEU A 70 -5.67 -3.18 -6.42
CA LEU A 70 -6.31 -3.71 -7.61
C LEU A 70 -6.32 -5.24 -7.59
N GLU A 71 -7.26 -5.84 -8.32
CA GLU A 71 -7.27 -7.29 -8.53
C GLU A 71 -6.20 -7.74 -9.52
N GLN A 72 -5.80 -6.84 -10.41
CA GLN A 72 -4.82 -7.09 -11.47
C GLN A 72 -3.60 -6.18 -11.29
N PRO A 73 -2.40 -6.63 -11.70
CA PRO A 73 -1.22 -5.79 -11.71
C PRO A 73 -1.41 -4.55 -12.58
N VAL A 74 -0.75 -3.46 -12.16
CA VAL A 74 -0.64 -2.26 -13.00
C VAL A 74 0.29 -2.50 -14.20
N GLU A 75 0.15 -1.68 -15.24
CA GLU A 75 1.05 -1.72 -16.39
C GLU A 75 2.51 -1.44 -15.99
N SER A 76 3.46 -1.96 -16.78
CA SER A 76 4.88 -1.68 -16.59
C SER A 76 5.12 -0.17 -16.63
N GLY A 77 5.86 0.34 -15.64
CA GLY A 77 6.15 1.77 -15.52
C GLY A 77 5.07 2.60 -14.82
N ALA A 78 3.88 2.05 -14.53
CA ALA A 78 2.82 2.77 -13.80
C ALA A 78 3.29 3.28 -12.44
N ILE A 79 3.99 2.44 -11.66
CA ILE A 79 4.52 2.82 -10.34
C ILE A 79 5.42 4.06 -10.43
N GLY A 80 6.32 4.11 -11.42
CA GLY A 80 7.16 5.28 -11.63
C GLY A 80 6.37 6.53 -12.02
N LYS A 81 5.26 6.40 -12.77
CA LYS A 81 4.35 7.51 -13.07
C LYS A 81 3.64 8.01 -11.81
N GLN A 82 3.17 7.10 -10.95
CA GLN A 82 2.53 7.44 -9.67
C GLN A 82 3.48 8.21 -8.74
N ILE A 83 4.74 7.77 -8.62
CA ILE A 83 5.75 8.46 -7.81
C ILE A 83 5.96 9.89 -8.31
N ARG A 84 6.16 10.07 -9.63
CA ARG A 84 6.33 11.41 -10.21
C ARG A 84 5.10 12.29 -10.00
N TRP A 85 3.90 11.72 -10.15
CA TRP A 85 2.66 12.45 -9.89
C TRP A 85 2.61 12.94 -8.44
N ALA A 86 2.89 12.07 -7.47
CA ALA A 86 2.86 12.43 -6.05
C ALA A 86 3.90 13.51 -5.69
N LEU A 87 5.12 13.38 -6.20
CA LEU A 87 6.19 14.35 -5.95
C LEU A 87 5.88 15.73 -6.54
N ASN A 88 5.20 15.78 -7.69
CA ASN A 88 4.73 17.06 -8.26
C ASN A 88 3.64 17.72 -7.40
N GLU A 89 2.75 16.93 -6.79
CA GLU A 89 1.65 17.45 -5.95
C GLU A 89 2.10 17.85 -4.54
N LEU A 90 3.16 17.23 -4.01
CA LEU A 90 3.65 17.53 -2.65
C LEU A 90 4.35 18.89 -2.54
N GLU A 91 4.59 19.60 -3.65
CA GLU A 91 5.27 20.91 -3.70
C GLU A 91 6.58 20.94 -2.87
N ILE A 92 7.30 19.81 -2.80
CA ILE A 92 8.54 19.72 -2.02
C ILE A 92 9.66 20.34 -2.85
N ASP A 93 10.34 21.32 -2.27
CA ASP A 93 11.60 21.84 -2.79
C ASP A 93 12.68 20.76 -2.58
N LEU A 94 12.96 19.97 -3.63
CA LEU A 94 13.95 18.87 -3.64
C LEU A 94 15.38 19.38 -3.85
#